data_AF-A0A975H583-F1
#
_entry.id   AF-A0A975H583-F1
#
_cell.length_a   1.000
_cell.length_b   1.000
_cell.length_c   1.000
_cell.angle_alpha   90.00
_cell.angle_beta   90.00
_cell.angle_gamma   90.00
#
_symmetry.space_group_name_H-M   'P 1'
#
loop_
_entity.id
_entity.type
_entity.pdbx_description
1 polymer ?
#
loop_
_entity_poly.entity_id
_entity_poly.type
_entity_poly.pdbx_seq_one_letter_code
_entity_poly.pdbx_strand_id
1 'polypeptide(L)'
;MSSFNTHRAPRRVQGSPGAWRDAHHQPPRRQEQAARTPAEILQRHRPGRTDPLRVLDLLIELFNAEHTALEKTVSHKTRQERADFLRRFFRDLRNKANFATVPDPRNLGDRHIRAMVAVWQREKLAPATIQTYLSFLRGLARWLGKPGFIRKPAYYGLAPAEYQRHEYAQRDRSWTAAGIDIGALVERVSAYDRYVGASLRLIRAFGLRRKESVMFRPHLGVVPFEATGLAPEERQAEHYVRIKEGAKGGRLRFVPVDTEQRIAALAFAQAVVQSSDAHLGDPRHSLKRNLRRFDYVMTRFGITAEGLGATAHGLRHEAMIDHYSDKAGVAPPVRGGGDASDEVDAAARLSVARLAGHNRVRASGAYLGGLLARQAALRAQQQGKTPGASGDEGLPEER
;
A
#
# COMPACT_ATOMS: atom_id res chain seq x y z
N MET A 1 -30.28 -6.59 -49.97
CA MET A 1 -29.04 -7.33 -50.32
C MET A 1 -28.15 -7.37 -49.09
N SER A 2 -28.05 -8.55 -48.48
CA SER A 2 -27.10 -8.88 -47.41
C SER A 2 -25.65 -8.79 -47.89
N SER A 3 -24.71 -8.44 -47.00
CA SER A 3 -23.69 -9.40 -46.51
C SER A 3 -22.57 -8.75 -45.68
N PHE A 4 -22.43 -9.27 -44.45
CA PHE A 4 -21.22 -9.75 -43.75
C PHE A 4 -19.91 -8.92 -43.68
N ASN A 5 -19.67 -8.36 -42.48
CA ASN A 5 -18.70 -8.79 -41.46
C ASN A 5 -17.33 -9.36 -41.91
N THR A 6 -16.22 -8.80 -41.39
CA THR A 6 -15.10 -9.55 -40.79
C THR A 6 -14.07 -8.61 -40.15
N HIS A 7 -14.04 -8.55 -38.82
CA HIS A 7 -12.91 -7.99 -38.07
C HIS A 7 -11.80 -9.05 -37.91
N ARG A 8 -10.59 -8.74 -38.41
CA ARG A 8 -9.38 -9.55 -38.23
C ARG A 8 -8.90 -9.52 -36.78
N ALA A 9 -8.68 -10.70 -36.20
CA ALA A 9 -7.96 -10.89 -34.93
C ALA A 9 -6.44 -10.80 -35.14
N PRO A 10 -5.66 -10.20 -34.20
CA PRO A 10 -4.21 -10.18 -34.31
C PRO A 10 -3.60 -11.52 -33.86
N ARG A 11 -2.74 -12.07 -34.71
CA ARG A 11 -1.96 -13.31 -34.53
C ARG A 11 -1.01 -13.20 -33.33
N ARG A 12 -1.00 -14.24 -32.49
CA ARG A 12 -0.07 -14.47 -31.37
C ARG A 12 1.28 -14.92 -31.94
N VAL A 13 2.34 -14.15 -31.74
CA VAL A 13 3.72 -14.57 -32.03
C VAL A 13 4.18 -15.52 -30.91
N GLN A 14 4.57 -16.74 -31.29
CA GLN A 14 5.21 -17.71 -30.39
C GLN A 14 6.67 -17.31 -30.17
N GLY A 15 7.04 -16.99 -28.92
CA GLY A 15 8.44 -16.84 -28.51
C GLY A 15 9.03 -18.17 -28.04
N SER A 16 10.25 -18.45 -28.47
CA SER A 16 11.01 -19.68 -28.21
C SER A 16 11.23 -20.01 -26.72
N PRO A 17 11.35 -21.31 -26.37
CA PRO A 17 11.51 -21.77 -24.99
C PRO A 17 12.98 -21.80 -24.58
N GLY A 18 13.36 -20.97 -23.60
CA GLY A 18 14.72 -21.02 -23.03
C GLY A 18 14.84 -20.31 -21.68
N ALA A 19 15.23 -21.08 -20.66
CA ALA A 19 15.85 -20.66 -19.40
C ALA A 19 15.03 -19.84 -18.39
N TRP A 20 14.17 -20.51 -17.62
CA TRP A 20 13.95 -20.20 -16.19
C TRP A 20 13.60 -21.51 -15.43
N ARG A 21 14.61 -22.27 -15.05
CA ARG A 21 14.50 -23.25 -13.96
C ARG A 21 14.79 -22.50 -12.67
N ASP A 22 13.72 -22.18 -11.92
CA ASP A 22 13.72 -22.11 -10.46
C ASP A 22 12.32 -21.71 -9.97
N ALA A 23 11.45 -22.71 -9.89
CA ALA A 23 10.14 -22.62 -9.28
C ALA A 23 10.01 -23.64 -8.14
N HIS A 24 11.03 -23.73 -7.29
CA HIS A 24 10.90 -24.44 -6.02
C HIS A 24 10.14 -23.51 -5.07
N HIS A 25 8.82 -23.71 -4.95
CA HIS A 25 7.91 -23.34 -3.83
C HIS A 25 6.41 -23.33 -4.23
N GLN A 26 6.03 -23.91 -5.36
CA GLN A 26 4.64 -24.35 -5.54
C GLN A 26 4.56 -25.84 -5.20
N PRO A 27 3.59 -26.29 -4.39
CA PRO A 27 3.27 -27.71 -4.37
C PRO A 27 2.96 -28.13 -5.82
N PRO A 28 3.48 -29.26 -6.32
CA PRO A 28 3.18 -29.73 -7.65
C PRO A 28 1.65 -29.80 -7.78
N ARG A 29 1.09 -29.09 -8.78
CA ARG A 29 -0.31 -29.29 -9.17
C ARG A 29 -0.48 -30.80 -9.34
N ARG A 30 -1.36 -31.44 -8.56
CA ARG A 30 -1.68 -32.87 -8.72
C ARG A 30 -1.98 -33.10 -10.19
N GLN A 31 -1.14 -33.89 -10.86
CA GLN A 31 -1.19 -34.07 -12.32
C GLN A 31 -2.56 -34.55 -12.81
N GLU A 32 -3.36 -35.18 -11.95
CA GLU A 32 -4.75 -35.59 -12.23
C GLU A 32 -5.77 -34.45 -12.42
N GLN A 33 -5.47 -33.22 -11.97
CA GLN A 33 -6.36 -32.06 -12.13
C GLN A 33 -6.06 -31.22 -13.38
N ALA A 34 -4.95 -31.49 -14.09
CA ALA A 34 -4.50 -30.65 -15.19
C ALA A 34 -5.36 -30.77 -16.46
N ALA A 35 -6.16 -31.83 -16.60
CA ALA A 35 -7.00 -32.08 -17.77
C ALA A 35 -8.44 -31.56 -17.64
N ARG A 36 -8.83 -30.99 -16.49
CA ARG A 36 -10.23 -30.63 -16.20
C ARG A 36 -10.42 -29.13 -16.05
N THR A 37 -11.56 -28.65 -16.52
CA THR A 37 -11.94 -27.24 -16.33
C THR A 37 -12.26 -26.97 -14.84
N PRO A 38 -12.09 -25.72 -14.35
CA PRO A 38 -12.50 -25.38 -12.99
C PRO A 38 -13.97 -25.73 -12.68
N ALA A 39 -14.85 -25.62 -13.68
CA ALA A 39 -16.26 -26.00 -13.56
C ALA A 39 -16.43 -27.51 -13.32
N GLU A 40 -15.73 -28.36 -14.07
CA GLU A 40 -15.76 -29.82 -13.89
C GLU A 40 -15.22 -30.25 -12.52
N ILE A 41 -14.17 -29.59 -12.04
CA ILE A 41 -13.62 -29.85 -10.71
C ILE A 41 -14.69 -29.53 -9.65
N LEU A 42 -15.33 -28.37 -9.73
CA LEU A 42 -16.37 -27.96 -8.77
C LEU A 42 -17.64 -28.82 -8.83
N GLN A 43 -18.03 -29.31 -10.01
CA GLN A 43 -19.20 -30.19 -10.18
C GLN A 43 -19.06 -31.53 -9.45
N ARG A 44 -17.84 -32.06 -9.34
CA ARG A 44 -17.56 -33.29 -8.60
C ARG A 44 -17.75 -33.13 -7.09
N HIS A 45 -17.60 -31.91 -6.59
CA HIS A 45 -17.82 -31.57 -5.19
C HIS A 45 -19.26 -31.08 -4.99
N ARG A 46 -20.25 -32.00 -5.01
CA ARG A 46 -21.67 -31.62 -4.94
C ARG A 46 -22.02 -30.88 -3.63
N PRO A 47 -22.82 -29.80 -3.67
CA PRO A 47 -23.34 -29.14 -2.47
C PRO A 47 -24.02 -30.15 -1.54
N GLY A 48 -23.81 -30.01 -0.23
CA GLY A 48 -24.37 -30.90 0.79
C GLY A 48 -23.67 -32.27 0.93
N ARG A 49 -22.77 -32.65 0.00
CA ARG A 49 -21.96 -33.87 0.08
C ARG A 49 -20.47 -33.61 0.31
N THR A 50 -20.02 -32.39 0.13
CA THR A 50 -18.63 -31.97 0.39
C THR A 50 -18.62 -30.95 1.51
N ASP A 51 -17.62 -31.04 2.40
CA ASP A 51 -17.40 -30.03 3.42
C ASP A 51 -17.29 -28.61 2.79
N PRO A 52 -18.07 -27.62 3.26
CA PRO A 52 -18.04 -26.26 2.74
C PRO A 52 -16.66 -25.60 2.71
N LEU A 53 -15.81 -25.85 3.71
CA LEU A 53 -14.46 -25.28 3.75
C LEU A 53 -13.55 -25.93 2.71
N ARG A 54 -13.73 -27.23 2.42
CA ARG A 54 -13.04 -27.88 1.30
C ARG A 54 -13.42 -27.27 -0.05
N VAL A 55 -14.70 -26.96 -0.27
CA VAL A 55 -15.17 -26.27 -1.48
C VAL A 55 -14.54 -24.87 -1.57
N LEU A 56 -14.46 -24.15 -0.46
CA LEU A 56 -13.81 -22.85 -0.40
C LEU A 56 -12.31 -22.92 -0.75
N ASP A 57 -11.58 -23.91 -0.21
CA ASP A 57 -10.16 -24.08 -0.50
C ASP A 57 -9.92 -24.37 -1.98
N LEU A 58 -10.77 -25.18 -2.63
CA LEU A 58 -10.70 -25.40 -4.07
C LEU A 58 -10.90 -24.11 -4.88
N LEU A 59 -11.88 -23.28 -4.50
CA LEU A 59 -12.08 -21.96 -5.15
C LEU A 59 -10.85 -21.06 -4.98
N ILE A 60 -10.22 -21.09 -3.81
CA ILE A 60 -8.99 -20.34 -3.54
C ILE A 60 -7.82 -20.87 -4.38
N GLU A 61 -7.64 -22.18 -4.47
CA GLU A 61 -6.60 -22.82 -5.29
C GLU A 61 -6.74 -22.45 -6.77
N LEU A 62 -7.97 -22.49 -7.29
CA LEU A 62 -8.27 -22.23 -8.70
C LEU A 62 -8.12 -20.75 -9.08
N PHE A 63 -8.68 -19.83 -8.27
CA PHE A 63 -8.93 -18.46 -8.74
C PHE A 63 -8.26 -17.35 -7.93
N ASN A 64 -7.60 -17.65 -6.81
CA ASN A 64 -7.06 -16.59 -5.94
C ASN A 64 -5.91 -15.79 -6.59
N ALA A 65 -5.33 -16.27 -7.70
CA ALA A 65 -4.39 -15.50 -8.51
C ALA A 65 -5.02 -14.25 -9.13
N GLU A 66 -6.32 -14.28 -9.38
CA GLU A 66 -7.00 -13.30 -10.22
C GLU A 66 -7.26 -12.00 -9.47
N HIS A 67 -7.00 -10.89 -10.16
CA HIS A 67 -7.42 -9.59 -9.71
C HIS A 67 -8.92 -9.41 -9.96
N THR A 68 -9.63 -8.87 -8.97
CA THR A 68 -11.10 -8.80 -8.97
C THR A 68 -11.68 -7.88 -10.04
N ALA A 69 -10.87 -6.99 -10.61
CA ALA A 69 -11.30 -5.95 -11.55
C ALA A 69 -10.39 -5.73 -12.77
N LEU A 70 -9.19 -6.33 -12.81
CA LEU A 70 -8.19 -6.05 -13.86
C LEU A 70 -7.65 -7.37 -14.36
N GLU A 71 -7.20 -7.42 -15.62
CA GLU A 71 -6.55 -8.60 -16.19
C GLU A 71 -5.09 -8.67 -15.74
N LYS A 72 -4.89 -9.03 -14.46
CA LYS A 72 -3.56 -9.20 -13.87
C LYS A 72 -3.59 -10.17 -12.71
N THR A 73 -2.41 -10.70 -12.38
CA THR A 73 -2.22 -11.52 -11.18
C THR A 73 -2.07 -10.62 -9.94
N VAL A 74 -2.70 -10.99 -8.83
CA VAL A 74 -2.51 -10.32 -7.53
C VAL A 74 -1.25 -10.82 -6.82
N SER A 75 -0.67 -9.94 -5.99
CA SER A 75 0.53 -10.30 -5.19
C SER A 75 0.26 -11.46 -4.22
N HIS A 76 1.29 -12.25 -3.90
CA HIS A 76 1.20 -13.32 -2.90
C HIS A 76 0.61 -12.86 -1.56
N LYS A 77 0.95 -11.65 -1.11
CA LYS A 77 0.38 -11.06 0.11
C LYS A 77 -1.14 -10.90 0.00
N THR A 78 -1.63 -10.34 -1.10
CA THR A 78 -3.07 -10.19 -1.36
C THR A 78 -3.77 -11.55 -1.42
N ARG A 79 -3.14 -12.56 -2.01
CA ARG A 79 -3.64 -13.94 -2.08
C ARG A 79 -3.80 -14.51 -0.67
N GLN A 80 -2.76 -14.37 0.16
CA GLN A 80 -2.76 -14.82 1.55
C GLN A 80 -3.85 -14.11 2.37
N GLU A 81 -3.89 -12.78 2.35
CA GLU A 81 -4.87 -11.99 3.11
C GLU A 81 -6.31 -12.32 2.71
N ARG A 82 -6.58 -12.49 1.40
CA ARG A 82 -7.90 -12.88 0.90
C ARG A 82 -8.26 -14.29 1.36
N ALA A 83 -7.34 -15.26 1.26
CA ALA A 83 -7.59 -16.64 1.68
C ALA A 83 -7.86 -16.74 3.19
N ASP A 84 -7.04 -16.08 4.01
CA ASP A 84 -7.21 -16.07 5.47
C ASP A 84 -8.52 -15.40 5.88
N PHE A 85 -8.86 -14.29 5.21
CA PHE A 85 -10.15 -13.64 5.42
C PHE A 85 -11.31 -14.56 5.04
N LEU A 86 -11.31 -15.17 3.86
CA LEU A 86 -12.43 -16.00 3.41
C LEU A 86 -12.64 -17.20 4.35
N ARG A 87 -11.57 -17.89 4.75
CA ARG A 87 -11.67 -19.00 5.72
C ARG A 87 -12.24 -18.53 7.05
N ARG A 88 -11.78 -17.39 7.56
CA ARG A 88 -12.31 -16.81 8.80
C ARG A 88 -13.77 -16.41 8.64
N PHE A 89 -14.15 -15.77 7.54
CA PHE A 89 -15.52 -15.35 7.25
C PHE A 89 -16.51 -16.52 7.32
N PHE A 90 -16.20 -17.65 6.67
CA PHE A 90 -17.08 -18.82 6.70
C PHE A 90 -17.20 -19.44 8.10
N ARG A 91 -16.11 -19.47 8.89
CA ARG A 91 -16.18 -19.92 10.29
C ARG A 91 -16.99 -18.95 11.17
N ASP A 92 -16.79 -17.64 10.98
CA ASP A 92 -17.46 -16.61 11.76
C ASP A 92 -18.98 -16.55 11.48
N LEU A 93 -19.44 -17.00 10.31
CA LEU A 93 -20.87 -17.19 10.07
C LEU A 93 -21.50 -18.12 11.12
N ARG A 94 -20.83 -19.24 11.42
CA ARG A 94 -21.27 -20.15 12.48
C ARG A 94 -20.99 -19.57 13.87
N ASN A 95 -19.75 -19.14 14.09
CA ASN A 95 -19.25 -18.84 15.44
C ASN A 95 -19.74 -17.50 16.01
N LYS A 96 -20.09 -16.54 15.15
CA LYS A 96 -20.37 -15.15 15.55
C LYS A 96 -21.69 -14.59 15.02
N ALA A 97 -22.20 -15.15 13.92
CA ALA A 97 -23.44 -14.74 13.27
C ALA A 97 -24.59 -15.75 13.46
N ASN A 98 -24.42 -16.72 14.35
CA ASN A 98 -25.44 -17.68 14.79
C ASN A 98 -26.07 -18.54 13.67
N PHE A 99 -25.35 -18.80 12.58
CA PHE A 99 -25.79 -19.81 11.62
C PHE A 99 -25.49 -21.21 12.17
N ALA A 100 -26.47 -22.13 12.12
CA ALA A 100 -26.32 -23.48 12.65
C ALA A 100 -25.14 -24.24 12.02
N THR A 101 -24.87 -24.00 10.73
CA THR A 101 -23.79 -24.63 9.99
C THR A 101 -23.04 -23.59 9.15
N VAL A 102 -21.81 -23.94 8.76
CA VAL A 102 -21.06 -23.18 7.76
C VAL A 102 -21.72 -23.42 6.41
N PRO A 103 -22.19 -22.39 5.69
CA PRO A 103 -22.83 -22.59 4.40
C PRO A 103 -21.79 -22.96 3.33
N ASP A 104 -22.20 -23.78 2.36
CA ASP A 104 -21.45 -23.95 1.12
C ASP A 104 -21.22 -22.58 0.45
N PRO A 105 -20.00 -22.24 -0.02
CA PRO A 105 -19.74 -20.96 -0.69
C PRO A 105 -20.69 -20.65 -1.85
N ARG A 106 -21.17 -21.66 -2.56
CA ARG A 106 -22.12 -21.51 -3.67
C ARG A 106 -23.51 -21.08 -3.20
N ASN A 107 -23.85 -21.35 -1.94
CA ASN A 107 -25.12 -21.01 -1.30
C ASN A 107 -25.05 -19.70 -0.51
N LEU A 108 -23.99 -18.91 -0.67
CA LEU A 108 -23.87 -17.60 -0.06
C LEU A 108 -24.96 -16.65 -0.62
N GLY A 109 -25.92 -16.30 0.23
CA GLY A 109 -26.93 -15.26 -0.01
C GLY A 109 -26.74 -14.00 0.84
N ASP A 110 -27.52 -12.95 0.55
CA ASP A 110 -27.40 -11.61 1.16
C ASP A 110 -27.54 -11.63 2.69
N ARG A 111 -28.38 -12.53 3.23
CA ARG A 111 -28.55 -12.73 4.68
C ARG A 111 -27.22 -12.98 5.41
N HIS A 112 -26.29 -13.73 4.79
CA HIS A 112 -24.99 -14.04 5.39
C HIS A 112 -24.09 -12.80 5.40
N ILE A 113 -24.16 -11.98 4.35
CA ILE A 113 -23.37 -10.77 4.22
C ILE A 113 -23.83 -9.74 5.26
N ARG A 114 -25.15 -9.52 5.36
CA ARG A 114 -25.74 -8.62 6.36
C ARG A 114 -25.39 -9.04 7.78
N ALA A 115 -25.54 -10.32 8.10
CA ALA A 115 -25.22 -10.83 9.42
C ALA A 115 -23.74 -10.62 9.77
N MET A 116 -22.82 -10.86 8.83
CA MET A 116 -21.39 -10.62 9.06
C MET A 116 -21.02 -9.14 9.14
N VAL A 117 -21.67 -8.26 8.38
CA VAL A 117 -21.47 -6.81 8.53
C VAL A 117 -21.93 -6.36 9.92
N ALA A 118 -23.07 -6.85 10.42
CA ALA A 118 -23.53 -6.57 11.77
C ALA A 118 -22.55 -7.07 12.83
N VAL A 119 -21.95 -8.25 12.65
CA VAL A 119 -20.85 -8.74 13.50
C VAL A 119 -19.67 -7.76 13.49
N TRP A 120 -19.21 -7.34 12.30
CA TRP A 120 -18.07 -6.43 12.18
C TRP A 120 -18.33 -5.05 12.78
N GLN A 121 -19.56 -4.53 12.65
CA GLN A 121 -19.97 -3.28 13.28
C GLN A 121 -20.01 -3.41 14.81
N ARG A 122 -20.55 -4.50 15.35
CA ARG A 122 -20.55 -4.80 16.79
C ARG A 122 -19.12 -4.94 17.34
N GLU A 123 -18.22 -5.54 16.58
CA GLU A 123 -16.78 -5.63 16.88
C GLU A 123 -16.02 -4.32 16.64
N LYS A 124 -16.72 -3.25 16.23
CA LYS A 124 -16.15 -1.91 15.98
C LYS A 124 -14.99 -1.93 14.98
N LEU A 125 -15.06 -2.81 13.97
CA LEU A 125 -14.05 -2.82 12.91
C LEU A 125 -14.08 -1.50 12.15
N ALA A 126 -12.90 -0.96 11.83
CA ALA A 126 -12.79 0.26 11.06
C ALA A 126 -13.53 0.12 9.70
N PRO A 127 -14.24 1.15 9.23
CA PRO A 127 -14.97 1.11 7.97
C PRO A 127 -14.11 0.71 6.75
N ALA A 128 -12.85 1.13 6.72
CA ALA A 128 -11.89 0.74 5.68
C ALA A 128 -11.58 -0.77 5.66
N THR A 129 -11.61 -1.42 6.83
CA THR A 129 -11.46 -2.86 6.98
C THR A 129 -12.69 -3.58 6.42
N ILE A 130 -13.89 -3.12 6.79
CA ILE A 130 -15.15 -3.67 6.26
C ILE A 130 -15.21 -3.53 4.73
N GLN A 131 -14.83 -2.37 4.19
CA GLN A 131 -14.74 -2.14 2.74
C GLN A 131 -13.77 -3.13 2.06
N THR A 132 -12.64 -3.44 2.71
CA THR A 132 -11.67 -4.43 2.22
C THR A 132 -12.27 -5.84 2.22
N TYR A 133 -12.95 -6.22 3.29
CA TYR A 133 -13.64 -7.51 3.41
C TYR A 133 -14.72 -7.68 2.34
N LEU A 134 -15.57 -6.66 2.12
CA LEU A 134 -16.54 -6.64 1.02
C LEU A 134 -15.85 -6.73 -0.36
N SER A 135 -14.64 -6.18 -0.51
CA SER A 135 -13.87 -6.35 -1.76
C SER A 135 -13.38 -7.79 -1.97
N PHE A 136 -13.00 -8.50 -0.91
CA PHE A 136 -12.63 -9.90 -0.98
C PHE A 136 -13.84 -10.79 -1.30
N LEU A 137 -14.99 -10.50 -0.68
CA LEU A 137 -16.26 -11.18 -0.99
C LEU A 137 -16.71 -10.95 -2.43
N ARG A 138 -16.50 -9.74 -2.99
CA ARG A 138 -16.73 -9.49 -4.42
C ARG A 138 -15.86 -10.38 -5.32
N GLY A 139 -14.62 -10.65 -4.90
CA GLY A 139 -13.77 -11.61 -5.59
C GLY A 139 -14.36 -13.02 -5.59
N LEU A 140 -14.79 -13.50 -4.41
CA LEU A 140 -15.46 -14.80 -4.30
C LEU A 140 -16.75 -14.86 -5.14
N ALA A 141 -17.58 -13.83 -5.10
CA ALA A 141 -18.81 -13.76 -5.89
C ALA A 141 -18.53 -13.85 -7.40
N ARG A 142 -17.46 -13.21 -7.88
CA ARG A 142 -17.02 -13.33 -9.27
C ARG A 142 -16.60 -14.77 -9.62
N TRP A 143 -15.83 -15.45 -8.75
CA TRP A 143 -15.43 -16.85 -8.96
C TRP A 143 -16.62 -17.81 -9.03
N LEU A 144 -17.72 -17.46 -8.36
CA LEU A 144 -18.97 -18.20 -8.35
C LEU A 144 -19.92 -17.82 -9.51
N GLY A 145 -19.50 -16.96 -10.44
CA GLY A 145 -20.35 -16.50 -11.54
C GLY A 145 -21.49 -15.57 -11.11
N LYS A 146 -21.37 -14.90 -9.95
CA LYS A 146 -22.37 -13.98 -9.39
C LYS A 146 -21.83 -12.54 -9.30
N PRO A 147 -21.41 -11.91 -10.42
CA PRO A 147 -20.96 -10.52 -10.38
C PRO A 147 -22.09 -9.60 -9.90
N GLY A 148 -21.74 -8.56 -9.14
CA GLY A 148 -22.72 -7.61 -8.59
C GLY A 148 -23.51 -8.08 -7.36
N PHE A 149 -23.37 -9.34 -6.95
CA PHE A 149 -24.02 -9.89 -5.75
C PHE A 149 -23.66 -9.11 -4.47
N ILE A 150 -22.37 -8.85 -4.26
CA ILE A 150 -21.92 -8.05 -3.11
C ILE A 150 -22.02 -6.56 -3.46
N ARG A 151 -22.87 -5.84 -2.72
CA ARG A 151 -23.23 -4.44 -2.97
C ARG A 151 -22.19 -3.46 -2.39
N LYS A 152 -22.38 -2.17 -2.64
CA LYS A 152 -21.54 -1.09 -2.09
C LYS A 152 -21.74 -1.00 -0.57
N PRO A 153 -20.75 -0.51 0.21
CA PRO A 153 -20.85 -0.42 1.68
C PRO A 153 -22.12 0.27 2.20
N ALA A 154 -22.60 1.33 1.53
CA ALA A 154 -23.84 2.02 1.89
C ALA A 154 -25.09 1.12 1.94
N TYR A 155 -25.15 0.09 1.09
CA TYR A 155 -26.24 -0.89 1.13
C TYR A 155 -26.29 -1.69 2.45
N TYR A 156 -25.14 -1.81 3.12
CA TYR A 156 -25.00 -2.51 4.39
C TYR A 156 -24.95 -1.55 5.59
N GLY A 157 -25.36 -0.29 5.42
CA GLY A 157 -25.50 0.68 6.52
C GLY A 157 -24.22 1.40 6.92
N LEU A 158 -23.18 1.42 6.07
CA LEU A 158 -22.02 2.30 6.28
C LEU A 158 -22.28 3.65 5.62
N ALA A 159 -22.11 4.75 6.35
CA ALA A 159 -22.22 6.08 5.79
C ALA A 159 -21.06 6.37 4.83
N PRO A 160 -21.29 7.07 3.69
CA PRO A 160 -20.23 7.41 2.74
C PRO A 160 -18.98 8.02 3.36
N ALA A 161 -19.15 8.95 4.30
CA ALA A 161 -18.05 9.62 5.01
C ALA A 161 -17.15 8.63 5.78
N GLU A 162 -17.70 7.50 6.25
CA GLU A 162 -16.93 6.52 7.02
C GLU A 162 -15.95 5.74 6.15
N TYR A 163 -16.27 5.49 4.88
CA TYR A 163 -15.45 4.65 3.99
C TYR A 163 -14.86 5.38 2.79
N GLN A 164 -15.18 6.67 2.61
CA GLN A 164 -14.56 7.50 1.60
C GLN A 164 -13.09 7.73 1.97
N ARG A 165 -12.20 7.32 1.07
CA ARG A 165 -10.76 7.50 1.29
C ARG A 165 -10.39 8.91 0.86
N HIS A 166 -9.92 9.71 1.80
CA HIS A 166 -9.19 10.93 1.48
C HIS A 166 -7.80 10.50 0.97
N GLU A 167 -7.53 10.73 -0.31
CA GLU A 167 -6.25 10.37 -0.93
C GLU A 167 -5.09 11.27 -0.48
N TYR A 168 -5.39 12.37 0.22
CA TYR A 168 -4.45 13.39 0.67
C TYR A 168 -4.12 13.28 2.15
N ALA A 169 -2.89 13.61 2.53
CA ALA A 169 -2.49 13.76 3.92
C ALA A 169 -3.28 14.89 4.59
N GLN A 170 -3.90 14.59 5.73
CA GLN A 170 -4.65 15.55 6.54
C GLN A 170 -3.80 16.14 7.68
N ARG A 171 -2.66 15.50 7.98
CA ARG A 171 -1.71 15.93 9.00
C ARG A 171 -0.31 15.50 8.59
N ASP A 172 0.70 16.20 9.10
CA ASP A 172 2.09 15.79 8.91
C ASP A 172 2.33 14.51 9.73
N ARG A 173 2.88 13.49 9.06
CA ARG A 173 3.21 12.18 9.65
C ARG A 173 4.72 11.92 9.65
N SER A 174 5.50 12.93 9.32
CA SER A 174 6.95 12.93 9.36
C SER A 174 7.47 12.77 10.79
N TRP A 175 8.73 12.42 10.96
CA TRP A 175 9.32 12.26 12.29
C TRP A 175 9.61 13.62 12.91
N THR A 176 9.99 14.61 12.10
CA THR A 176 10.14 16.00 12.51
C THR A 176 8.86 16.54 13.14
N ALA A 177 7.69 16.28 12.52
CA ALA A 177 6.41 16.71 13.07
C ALA A 177 6.02 16.02 14.38
N ALA A 178 6.62 14.87 14.69
CA ALA A 178 6.47 14.18 15.96
C ALA A 178 7.49 14.63 17.02
N GLY A 179 8.32 15.66 16.72
CA GLY A 179 9.35 16.16 17.63
C GLY A 179 10.53 15.21 17.81
N ILE A 180 10.76 14.29 16.88
CA ILE A 180 11.81 13.29 16.98
C ILE A 180 13.12 13.87 16.41
N ASP A 181 14.19 13.83 17.21
CA ASP A 181 15.55 13.94 16.66
C ASP A 181 15.88 12.67 15.86
N ILE A 182 15.72 12.78 14.54
CA ILE A 182 15.89 11.67 13.61
C ILE A 182 17.34 11.16 13.65
N GLY A 183 18.32 12.06 13.74
CA GLY A 183 19.74 11.69 13.75
C GLY A 183 20.06 10.85 14.98
N ALA A 184 19.79 11.39 16.17
CA ALA A 184 20.07 10.71 17.42
C ALA A 184 19.32 9.37 17.55
N LEU A 185 18.05 9.31 17.13
CA LEU A 185 17.28 8.07 17.20
C LEU A 185 17.81 7.00 16.24
N VAL A 186 18.18 7.38 15.01
CA VAL A 186 18.75 6.44 14.03
C VAL A 186 20.11 5.91 14.51
N GLU A 187 20.94 6.72 15.15
CA GLU A 187 22.20 6.25 15.75
C GLU A 187 21.95 5.23 16.87
N ARG A 188 21.04 5.54 17.81
CA ARG A 188 20.67 4.61 18.89
C ARG A 188 20.12 3.28 18.36
N VAL A 189 19.28 3.33 17.32
CA VAL A 189 18.79 2.12 16.64
C VAL A 189 19.93 1.37 15.95
N SER A 190 20.85 2.07 15.30
CA SER A 190 22.01 1.47 14.62
C SER A 190 22.93 0.75 15.60
N ALA A 191 23.14 1.30 16.79
CA ALA A 191 23.92 0.69 17.86
C ALA A 191 23.26 -0.61 18.39
N TYR A 192 21.93 -0.66 18.44
CA TYR A 192 21.19 -1.86 18.87
C TYR A 192 21.05 -2.91 17.75
N ASP A 193 20.80 -2.47 16.52
CA ASP A 193 20.60 -3.33 15.36
C ASP A 193 21.06 -2.62 14.07
N ARG A 194 22.30 -2.93 13.64
CA ARG A 194 22.94 -2.31 12.48
C ARG A 194 22.14 -2.44 11.18
N TYR A 195 21.42 -3.55 10.97
CA TYR A 195 20.64 -3.77 9.75
C TYR A 195 19.38 -2.90 9.73
N VAL A 196 18.71 -2.77 10.88
CA VAL A 196 17.55 -1.88 11.00
C VAL A 196 17.99 -0.41 10.93
N GLY A 197 19.10 -0.04 11.58
CA GLY A 197 19.69 1.29 11.47
C GLY A 197 20.01 1.69 10.04
N ALA A 198 20.71 0.82 9.29
CA ALA A 198 20.98 1.04 7.86
C ALA A 198 19.69 1.16 7.04
N SER A 199 18.68 0.32 7.33
CA SER A 199 17.38 0.40 6.67
C SER A 199 16.69 1.74 6.91
N LEU A 200 16.75 2.31 8.12
CA LEU A 200 16.20 3.63 8.41
C LEU A 200 16.93 4.74 7.64
N ARG A 201 18.27 4.69 7.57
CA ARG A 201 19.06 5.64 6.77
C ARG A 201 18.63 5.62 5.30
N LEU A 202 18.48 4.43 4.71
CA LEU A 202 18.01 4.33 3.32
C LEU A 202 16.55 4.77 3.13
N ILE A 203 15.68 4.51 4.12
CA ILE A 203 14.29 5.01 4.06
C ILE A 203 14.27 6.54 4.04
N ARG A 204 15.08 7.20 4.87
CA ARG A 204 15.21 8.66 4.93
C ARG A 204 15.80 9.22 3.62
N ALA A 205 16.92 8.68 3.16
CA ALA A 205 17.67 9.26 2.05
C ALA A 205 17.03 9.00 0.66
N PHE A 206 16.45 7.81 0.46
CA PHE A 206 15.93 7.38 -0.85
C PHE A 206 14.41 7.23 -0.87
N GLY A 207 13.73 7.51 0.25
CA GLY A 207 12.29 7.30 0.35
C GLY A 207 11.94 5.85 0.04
N LEU A 208 12.58 4.88 0.69
CA LEU A 208 12.28 3.46 0.53
C LEU A 208 11.07 3.04 1.37
N ARG A 209 10.39 1.96 0.99
CA ARG A 209 9.43 1.27 1.88
C ARG A 209 10.22 0.29 2.75
N ARG A 210 9.72 -0.04 3.94
CA ARG A 210 10.32 -1.06 4.83
C ARG A 210 10.75 -2.34 4.11
N LYS A 211 9.91 -2.87 3.20
CA LYS A 211 10.24 -4.08 2.46
C LYS A 211 11.31 -3.83 1.39
N GLU A 212 11.28 -2.67 0.75
CA GLU A 212 12.31 -2.26 -0.23
C GLU A 212 13.66 -2.12 0.47
N SER A 213 13.72 -1.46 1.64
CA SER A 213 14.98 -1.28 2.38
C SER A 213 15.59 -2.61 2.83
N VAL A 214 14.79 -3.53 3.38
CA VAL A 214 15.28 -4.85 3.84
C VAL A 214 15.74 -5.75 2.68
N MET A 215 15.10 -5.63 1.51
CA MET A 215 15.46 -6.41 0.31
C MET A 215 16.54 -5.73 -0.54
N PHE A 216 16.90 -4.48 -0.23
CA PHE A 216 17.86 -3.72 -1.01
C PHE A 216 19.24 -4.36 -0.91
N ARG A 217 19.93 -4.47 -2.05
CA ARG A 217 21.29 -4.99 -2.15
C ARG A 217 22.24 -3.80 -2.38
N PRO A 218 22.97 -3.31 -1.37
CA PRO A 218 23.67 -2.03 -1.47
C PRO A 218 24.75 -1.95 -2.54
N HIS A 219 25.42 -3.05 -2.86
CA HIS A 219 26.45 -3.06 -3.93
C HIS A 219 25.84 -3.28 -5.32
N LEU A 220 24.95 -4.26 -5.49
CA LEU A 220 24.30 -4.55 -6.79
C LEU A 220 23.16 -3.59 -7.16
N GLY A 221 22.60 -2.90 -6.17
CA GLY A 221 21.47 -1.99 -6.34
C GLY A 221 21.86 -0.61 -6.86
N VAL A 222 23.15 -0.37 -7.08
CA VAL A 222 23.68 0.89 -7.62
C VAL A 222 24.08 0.64 -9.06
N VAL A 223 23.60 1.48 -9.96
CA VAL A 223 23.85 1.37 -11.40
C VAL A 223 24.27 2.72 -11.97
N PRO A 224 25.11 2.75 -13.01
CA PRO A 224 25.42 4.00 -13.72
C PRO A 224 24.17 4.53 -14.44
N PHE A 225 24.15 5.83 -14.75
CA PHE A 225 23.04 6.49 -15.45
C PHE A 225 22.62 5.76 -16.73
N GLU A 226 23.59 5.29 -17.52
CA GLU A 226 23.38 4.63 -18.80
C GLU A 226 22.55 3.34 -18.65
N ALA A 227 22.66 2.66 -17.51
CA ALA A 227 21.90 1.45 -17.20
C ALA A 227 20.44 1.73 -16.77
N THR A 228 20.06 3.00 -16.56
CA THR A 228 18.69 3.38 -16.18
C THR A 228 17.73 3.37 -17.38
N GLY A 229 18.25 3.63 -18.59
CA GLY A 229 17.46 3.85 -19.80
C GLY A 229 16.60 5.13 -19.76
N LEU A 230 16.90 6.06 -18.85
CA LEU A 230 16.28 7.39 -18.82
C LEU A 230 16.85 8.28 -19.93
N ALA A 231 16.08 9.29 -20.36
CA ALA A 231 16.56 10.22 -21.37
C ALA A 231 17.70 11.10 -20.82
N PRO A 232 18.69 11.53 -21.63
CA PRO A 232 19.83 12.32 -21.17
C PRO A 232 19.44 13.57 -20.36
N GLU A 233 18.35 14.24 -20.71
CA GLU A 233 17.78 15.40 -20.01
C GLU A 233 17.24 15.07 -18.61
N GLU A 234 17.01 13.79 -18.28
CA GLU A 234 16.60 13.33 -16.95
C GLU A 234 17.81 12.98 -16.05
N ARG A 235 19.05 13.11 -16.55
CA ARG A 235 20.28 12.84 -15.78
C ARG A 235 20.44 13.85 -14.64
N GLN A 236 20.36 13.33 -13.42
CA GLN A 236 20.56 14.07 -12.16
C GLN A 236 21.86 13.68 -11.44
N ALA A 237 22.43 12.50 -11.75
CA ALA A 237 23.65 11.99 -11.14
C ALA A 237 24.35 11.01 -12.09
N GLU A 238 25.60 10.67 -11.75
CA GLU A 238 26.36 9.59 -12.40
C GLU A 238 25.82 8.21 -12.04
N HIS A 239 25.37 8.03 -10.79
CA HIS A 239 24.91 6.75 -10.26
C HIS A 239 23.51 6.85 -9.66
N TYR A 240 22.77 5.75 -9.75
CA TYR A 240 21.40 5.64 -9.27
C TYR A 240 21.20 4.38 -8.44
N VAL A 241 20.37 4.49 -7.42
CA VAL A 241 19.80 3.35 -6.72
C VAL A 241 18.62 2.80 -7.53
N ARG A 242 18.76 1.57 -8.02
CA ARG A 242 17.75 0.77 -8.72
C ARG A 242 16.85 0.05 -7.70
N ILE A 243 15.56 0.38 -7.68
CA ILE A 243 14.60 -0.18 -6.73
C ILE A 243 13.56 -0.99 -7.48
N LYS A 244 13.63 -2.33 -7.39
CA LYS A 244 12.65 -3.26 -7.96
C LYS A 244 12.21 -4.31 -6.94
N GLU A 245 13.18 -4.86 -6.21
CA GLU A 245 12.98 -5.89 -5.21
C GLU A 245 12.21 -5.33 -4.02
N GLY A 246 11.15 -6.03 -3.61
CA GLY A 246 10.26 -5.57 -2.53
C GLY A 246 9.30 -4.44 -2.91
N ALA A 247 9.45 -3.82 -4.10
CA ALA A 247 8.59 -2.75 -4.55
C ALA A 247 7.14 -3.21 -4.70
N LYS A 248 6.20 -2.36 -4.26
CA LYS A 248 4.77 -2.67 -4.34
C LYS A 248 4.35 -2.81 -5.81
N GLY A 249 3.89 -4.00 -6.18
CA GLY A 249 3.50 -4.29 -7.56
C GLY A 249 4.66 -4.48 -8.53
N GLY A 250 5.89 -4.66 -8.03
CA GLY A 250 7.08 -4.90 -8.87
C GLY A 250 7.51 -3.69 -9.71
N ARG A 251 7.07 -2.49 -9.35
CA ARG A 251 7.38 -1.27 -10.10
C ARG A 251 8.82 -0.86 -9.87
N LEU A 252 9.60 -0.92 -10.94
CA LEU A 252 10.96 -0.40 -11.00
C LEU A 252 10.93 1.13 -10.90
N ARG A 253 11.86 1.69 -10.13
CA ARG A 253 12.24 3.11 -10.19
C ARG A 253 13.73 3.27 -9.92
N PHE A 254 14.27 4.40 -10.38
CA PHE A 254 15.64 4.82 -10.11
C PHE A 254 15.61 6.09 -9.25
N VAL A 255 16.55 6.20 -8.31
CA VAL A 255 16.72 7.39 -7.48
C VAL A 255 18.19 7.82 -7.56
N PRO A 256 18.50 9.07 -7.94
CA PRO A 256 19.88 9.51 -8.10
C PRO A 256 20.64 9.51 -6.77
N VAL A 257 21.94 9.22 -6.83
CA VAL A 257 22.89 9.37 -5.72
C VAL A 257 23.59 10.72 -5.88
N ASP A 258 22.89 11.79 -5.48
CA ASP A 258 23.16 13.20 -5.81
C ASP A 258 23.32 14.10 -4.56
N THR A 259 23.12 13.56 -3.37
CA THR A 259 23.22 14.31 -2.11
C THR A 259 24.14 13.60 -1.13
N GLU A 260 24.80 14.36 -0.27
CA GLU A 260 25.65 13.82 0.79
C GLU A 260 24.89 12.83 1.68
N GLN A 261 23.61 13.10 1.98
CA GLN A 261 22.78 12.18 2.75
C GLN A 261 22.58 10.84 2.04
N ARG A 262 22.37 10.83 0.72
CA ARG A 262 22.23 9.60 -0.07
C ARG A 262 23.54 8.83 -0.18
N ILE A 263 24.65 9.55 -0.40
CA ILE A 263 26.00 8.98 -0.44
C ILE A 263 26.32 8.31 0.90
N ALA A 264 26.16 9.02 2.02
CA ALA A 264 26.45 8.51 3.36
C ALA A 264 25.55 7.32 3.74
N ALA A 265 24.24 7.38 3.43
CA ALA A 265 23.32 6.29 3.70
C ALA A 265 23.67 5.02 2.91
N LEU A 266 24.09 5.18 1.64
CA LEU A 266 24.51 4.08 0.79
C LEU A 266 25.84 3.47 1.27
N ALA A 267 26.84 4.30 1.56
CA ALA A 267 28.14 3.85 2.09
C ALA A 267 27.97 3.06 3.40
N PHE A 268 27.13 3.56 4.31
CA PHE A 268 26.80 2.85 5.55
C PHE A 268 26.14 1.49 5.26
N ALA A 269 25.17 1.44 4.34
CA ALA A 269 24.50 0.19 3.97
C ALA A 269 25.48 -0.83 3.34
N GLN A 270 26.40 -0.36 2.49
CA GLN A 270 27.46 -1.17 1.88
C GLN A 270 28.42 -1.76 2.91
N ALA A 271 28.79 -0.98 3.95
CA ALA A 271 29.60 -1.46 5.08
C ALA A 271 28.84 -2.44 5.99
N VAL A 272 27.50 -2.38 6.01
CA VAL A 272 26.66 -3.23 6.87
C VAL A 272 26.46 -4.64 6.30
N VAL A 273 26.41 -4.81 4.98
CA VAL A 273 26.20 -6.13 4.36
C VAL A 273 27.48 -6.98 4.33
N GLN A 274 27.32 -8.30 4.35
CA GLN A 274 28.45 -9.25 4.48
C GLN A 274 29.12 -9.60 3.15
N SER A 275 28.46 -9.35 2.02
CA SER A 275 28.96 -9.64 0.67
C SER A 275 28.39 -8.63 -0.34
N SER A 276 28.93 -8.62 -1.56
CA SER A 276 28.46 -7.75 -2.64
C SER A 276 27.02 -8.08 -3.10
N ASP A 277 26.60 -9.34 -3.03
CA ASP A 277 25.26 -9.78 -3.43
C ASP A 277 24.22 -9.77 -2.29
N ALA A 278 24.67 -9.53 -1.05
CA ALA A 278 23.81 -9.54 0.13
C ALA A 278 22.79 -8.40 0.12
N HIS A 279 21.59 -8.71 0.63
CA HIS A 279 20.56 -7.72 0.93
C HIS A 279 20.76 -7.14 2.34
N LEU A 280 20.11 -6.01 2.64
CA LEU A 280 20.23 -5.29 3.92
C LEU A 280 19.44 -5.92 5.10
N GLY A 281 19.24 -7.23 5.06
CA GLY A 281 18.68 -8.00 6.16
C GLY A 281 19.76 -8.87 6.76
N ASP A 282 19.58 -9.29 8.01
CA ASP A 282 20.49 -10.25 8.62
C ASP A 282 20.46 -11.55 7.78
N PRO A 283 21.59 -12.03 7.24
CA PRO A 283 21.63 -13.20 6.37
C PRO A 283 21.24 -14.49 7.10
N ARG A 284 21.29 -14.51 8.44
CA ARG A 284 20.82 -15.64 9.26
C ARG A 284 19.29 -15.74 9.29
N HIS A 285 18.58 -14.75 8.75
CA HIS A 285 17.14 -14.63 8.83
C HIS A 285 16.50 -14.71 7.44
N SER A 286 15.39 -15.44 7.36
CA SER A 286 14.48 -15.31 6.21
C SER A 286 13.93 -13.89 6.09
N LEU A 287 13.47 -13.49 4.90
CA LEU A 287 12.82 -12.18 4.71
C LEU A 287 11.66 -11.94 5.70
N LYS A 288 10.86 -12.98 5.99
CA LYS A 288 9.77 -12.89 6.98
C LYS A 288 10.31 -12.57 8.38
N ARG A 289 11.41 -13.20 8.78
CA ARG A 289 12.06 -12.96 10.09
C ARG A 289 12.73 -11.59 10.14
N ASN A 290 13.39 -11.16 9.07
CA ASN A 290 13.97 -9.80 8.98
C ASN A 290 12.91 -8.70 9.07
N LEU A 291 11.78 -8.84 8.37
CA LEU A 291 10.69 -7.87 8.46
C LEU A 291 10.07 -7.82 9.86
N ARG A 292 9.93 -8.98 10.54
CA ARG A 292 9.47 -9.04 11.94
C ARG A 292 10.48 -8.43 12.91
N ARG A 293 11.78 -8.65 12.68
CA ARG A 293 12.86 -8.05 13.48
C ARG A 293 12.83 -6.53 13.33
N PHE A 294 12.66 -6.02 12.11
CA PHE A 294 12.48 -4.59 11.89
C PHE A 294 11.30 -4.04 12.71
N ASP A 295 10.12 -4.67 12.64
CA ASP A 295 8.94 -4.24 13.40
C ASP A 295 9.18 -4.28 14.92
N TYR A 296 9.83 -5.33 15.41
CA TYR A 296 10.22 -5.45 16.82
C TYR A 296 11.14 -4.30 17.26
N VAL A 297 12.16 -3.97 16.47
CA VAL A 297 13.06 -2.85 16.79
C VAL A 297 12.29 -1.52 16.80
N MET A 298 11.36 -1.31 15.86
CA MET A 298 10.51 -0.11 15.88
C MET A 298 9.72 -0.02 17.19
N THR A 299 9.05 -1.10 17.59
CA THR A 299 8.33 -1.15 18.87
C THR A 299 9.24 -0.93 20.07
N ARG A 300 10.42 -1.55 20.09
CA ARG A 300 11.38 -1.44 21.20
C ARG A 300 11.85 0.00 21.44
N PHE A 301 12.01 0.78 20.37
CA PHE A 301 12.40 2.18 20.46
C PHE A 301 11.20 3.14 20.54
N GLY A 302 9.99 2.62 20.75
CA GLY A 302 8.77 3.44 20.85
C GLY A 302 8.32 4.04 19.52
N ILE A 303 8.89 3.63 18.38
CA ILE A 303 8.55 4.12 17.02
C ILE A 303 7.22 3.49 16.58
N THR A 304 6.16 3.80 17.33
CA THR A 304 4.78 3.42 17.10
C THR A 304 3.88 4.64 17.21
N ALA A 305 2.66 4.54 16.69
CA ALA A 305 1.69 5.63 16.78
C ALA A 305 1.33 5.99 18.24
N GLU A 306 1.37 5.03 19.16
CA GLU A 306 1.08 5.23 20.59
C GLU A 306 2.31 5.68 21.40
N GLY A 307 3.52 5.30 20.97
CA GLY A 307 4.76 5.68 21.64
C GLY A 307 5.18 7.10 21.26
N LEU A 308 6.06 7.22 20.28
CA LEU A 308 6.59 8.50 19.80
C LEU A 308 5.65 9.22 18.81
N GLY A 309 4.40 8.77 18.64
CA GLY A 309 3.48 9.35 17.66
C GLY A 309 3.86 9.08 16.19
N ALA A 310 4.91 8.30 15.94
CA ALA A 310 5.50 8.07 14.63
C ALA A 310 5.65 6.59 14.30
N THR A 311 5.65 6.25 13.02
CA THR A 311 5.96 4.88 12.56
C THR A 311 7.14 4.93 11.61
N ALA A 312 7.74 3.77 11.29
CA ALA A 312 8.76 3.69 10.24
C ALA A 312 8.29 4.26 8.88
N HIS A 313 6.99 4.22 8.60
CA HIS A 313 6.46 4.84 7.38
C HIS A 313 6.49 6.38 7.45
N GLY A 314 6.45 6.96 8.65
CA GLY A 314 6.62 8.40 8.86
C GLY A 314 7.98 8.92 8.39
N LEU A 315 9.05 8.13 8.50
CA LEU A 315 10.36 8.51 7.97
C LEU A 315 10.37 8.58 6.44
N ARG A 316 9.50 7.81 5.78
CA ARG A 316 9.26 7.97 4.35
C ARG A 316 8.45 9.24 4.05
N HIS A 317 7.53 9.65 4.92
CA HIS A 317 6.86 10.95 4.78
C HIS A 317 7.88 12.09 4.85
N GLU A 318 8.83 12.02 5.79
CA GLU A 318 9.97 12.95 5.89
C GLU A 318 10.67 13.10 4.54
N ALA A 319 11.16 11.99 3.97
CA ALA A 319 11.89 12.00 2.70
C ALA A 319 11.11 12.63 1.53
N MET A 320 9.78 12.44 1.49
CA MET A 320 8.93 12.99 0.43
C MET A 320 8.65 14.48 0.64
N ILE A 321 8.55 14.92 1.90
CA ILE A 321 8.33 16.30 2.26
C ILE A 321 9.62 17.10 2.01
N ASP A 322 10.77 16.60 2.46
CA ASP A 322 12.07 17.25 2.24
C ASP A 322 12.34 17.39 0.74
N HIS A 323 12.14 16.32 -0.05
CA HIS A 323 12.30 16.37 -1.51
C HIS A 323 11.34 17.36 -2.19
N TYR A 324 10.11 17.51 -1.67
CA TYR A 324 9.23 18.56 -2.18
C TYR A 324 9.79 19.94 -1.86
N SER A 325 10.22 20.18 -0.62
CA SER A 325 10.73 21.48 -0.20
C SER A 325 11.98 21.90 -0.94
N ASP A 326 12.89 20.96 -1.22
CA ASP A 326 14.08 21.22 -2.03
C ASP A 326 13.72 21.62 -3.47
N LYS A 327 12.69 20.99 -4.06
CA LYS A 327 12.26 21.26 -5.44
C LYS A 327 11.36 22.49 -5.56
N ALA A 328 10.52 22.76 -4.56
CA ALA A 328 9.54 23.84 -4.58
C ALA A 328 10.07 25.14 -3.94
N GLY A 329 11.16 25.07 -3.16
CA GLY A 329 11.69 26.19 -2.38
C GLY A 329 10.84 26.56 -1.15
N VAL A 330 9.73 25.84 -0.89
CA VAL A 330 8.79 26.12 0.20
C VAL A 330 8.30 24.84 0.87
N ALA A 331 7.77 24.96 2.08
CA ALA A 331 7.13 23.84 2.76
C ALA A 331 5.84 23.37 2.02
N PRO A 332 5.51 22.07 2.03
CA PRO A 332 4.26 21.59 1.44
C PRO A 332 3.03 21.98 2.28
N PRO A 333 1.81 21.89 1.72
CA PRO A 333 0.57 22.23 2.43
C PRO A 333 0.36 21.51 3.76
N VAL A 334 0.85 20.28 3.90
CA VAL A 334 0.74 19.53 5.17
C VAL A 334 1.53 20.17 6.32
N ARG A 335 2.54 21.00 6.01
CA ARG A 335 3.30 21.82 6.96
C ARG A 335 2.86 23.30 6.96
N GLY A 336 1.71 23.60 6.34
CA GLY A 336 1.17 24.96 6.26
C GLY A 336 1.76 25.87 5.17
N GLY A 337 2.74 25.39 4.39
CA GLY A 337 3.30 26.16 3.28
C GLY A 337 2.45 26.13 2.01
N GLY A 338 2.75 26.99 1.05
CA GLY A 338 2.20 26.89 -0.30
C GLY A 338 2.22 28.19 -1.09
N ASP A 339 3.34 28.89 -1.07
CA ASP A 339 3.54 30.12 -1.84
C ASP A 339 4.32 29.84 -3.14
N ALA A 340 4.54 28.57 -3.48
CA ALA A 340 5.08 28.17 -4.78
C ALA A 340 4.06 28.46 -5.90
N SER A 341 4.56 28.86 -7.07
CA SER A 341 3.73 28.97 -8.27
C SER A 341 3.13 27.62 -8.65
N ASP A 342 1.99 27.63 -9.35
CA ASP A 342 1.29 26.40 -9.77
C ASP A 342 2.19 25.47 -10.59
N GLU A 343 3.06 26.03 -11.44
CA GLU A 343 4.02 25.26 -12.25
C GLU A 343 5.07 24.56 -11.38
N VAL A 344 5.66 25.29 -10.43
CA VAL A 344 6.67 24.77 -9.51
C VAL A 344 6.07 23.71 -8.58
N ASP A 345 4.87 23.96 -8.02
CA ASP A 345 4.16 22.97 -7.19
C ASP A 345 3.83 21.71 -7.99
N ALA A 346 3.31 21.84 -9.22
CA ALA A 346 2.98 20.70 -10.07
C ALA A 346 4.22 19.85 -10.41
N ALA A 347 5.33 20.49 -10.77
CA ALA A 347 6.59 19.83 -11.07
C ALA A 347 7.16 19.12 -9.82
N ALA A 348 7.17 19.79 -8.67
CA ALA A 348 7.64 19.22 -7.41
C ALA A 348 6.79 18.01 -6.98
N ARG A 349 5.46 18.11 -7.07
CA ARG A 349 4.53 16.99 -6.78
C ARG A 349 4.73 15.80 -7.72
N LEU A 350 4.97 16.06 -9.01
CA LEU A 350 5.29 15.00 -9.97
C LEU A 350 6.60 14.31 -9.60
N SER A 351 7.63 15.09 -9.24
CA SER A 351 8.92 14.58 -8.79
C SER A 351 8.79 13.70 -7.54
N VAL A 352 8.02 14.13 -6.54
CA VAL A 352 7.70 13.33 -5.34
C VAL A 352 6.94 12.06 -5.69
N ALA A 353 5.96 12.12 -6.60
CA ALA A 353 5.26 10.93 -7.07
C ALA A 353 6.24 9.91 -7.69
N ARG A 354 7.16 10.37 -8.55
CA ARG A 354 8.19 9.53 -9.19
C ARG A 354 9.13 8.92 -8.14
N LEU A 355 9.65 9.72 -7.19
CA LEU A 355 10.44 9.24 -6.06
C LEU A 355 9.69 8.19 -5.24
N ALA A 356 8.37 8.37 -5.05
CA ALA A 356 7.53 7.42 -4.35
C ALA A 356 7.24 6.11 -5.14
N GLY A 357 7.62 6.03 -6.42
CA GLY A 357 7.32 4.92 -7.33
C GLY A 357 5.93 4.98 -7.94
N HIS A 358 5.44 6.18 -8.24
CA HIS A 358 4.15 6.45 -8.85
C HIS A 358 4.28 7.39 -10.05
N ASN A 359 3.56 7.10 -11.13
CA ASN A 359 3.51 7.97 -12.31
C ASN A 359 2.32 8.96 -12.28
N ARG A 360 1.58 9.00 -11.17
CA ARG A 360 0.37 9.83 -11.03
C ARG A 360 0.63 10.89 -9.96
N VAL A 361 0.57 12.16 -10.34
CA VAL A 361 0.79 13.33 -9.45
C VAL A 361 -0.01 13.21 -8.16
N ARG A 362 -1.29 12.82 -8.24
CA ARG A 362 -2.17 12.65 -7.06
C ARG A 362 -1.61 11.74 -5.95
N ALA A 363 -0.70 10.82 -6.28
CA ALA A 363 -0.08 9.96 -5.28
C ALA A 363 0.83 10.72 -4.30
N SER A 364 1.39 11.86 -4.72
CA SER A 364 2.15 12.76 -3.85
C SER A 364 1.27 13.39 -2.77
N GLY A 365 -0.03 13.59 -3.04
CA GLY A 365 -0.99 14.14 -2.09
C GLY A 365 -1.05 13.36 -0.78
N ALA A 366 -0.82 12.04 -0.81
CA ALA A 366 -0.76 11.19 0.38
C ALA A 366 0.39 11.53 1.34
N TYR A 367 1.39 12.29 0.88
CA TYR A 367 2.51 12.79 1.69
C TYR A 367 2.41 14.29 1.94
N LEU A 368 2.06 15.07 0.90
CA LEU A 368 2.17 16.53 0.89
C LEU A 368 0.87 17.27 1.26
N GLY A 369 -0.26 16.56 1.34
CA GLY A 369 -1.59 17.15 1.48
C GLY A 369 -2.17 17.65 0.15
N GLY A 370 -3.43 18.08 0.20
CA GLY A 370 -4.19 18.57 -0.95
C GLY A 370 -4.40 20.09 -0.92
N LEU A 371 -4.23 20.76 -2.07
CA LEU A 371 -4.48 22.20 -2.25
C LEU A 371 -5.89 22.62 -1.81
N LEU A 372 -6.91 21.83 -2.17
CA LEU A 372 -8.32 22.10 -1.83
C LEU A 372 -8.61 22.00 -0.32
N ALA A 373 -7.87 21.16 0.42
CA ALA A 373 -8.02 21.07 1.87
C ALA A 373 -7.45 22.31 2.57
N ARG A 374 -6.35 22.90 2.04
CA ARG A 374 -5.83 24.21 2.48
C ARG A 374 -6.85 25.32 2.19
N GLN A 375 -7.41 25.38 0.99
CA GLN A 375 -8.42 26.39 0.64
C GLN A 375 -9.67 26.28 1.54
N ALA A 376 -10.10 25.06 1.87
CA ALA A 376 -11.19 24.84 2.82
C ALA A 376 -10.83 25.25 4.26
N ALA A 377 -9.62 24.94 4.73
CA ALA A 377 -9.14 25.31 6.07
C ALA A 377 -8.93 26.83 6.21
N LEU A 378 -8.38 27.50 5.19
CA LEU A 378 -8.23 28.96 5.14
C LEU A 378 -9.59 29.66 5.14
N ARG A 379 -10.57 29.15 4.37
CA ARG A 379 -11.96 29.66 4.39
C ARG A 379 -12.61 29.50 5.76
N ALA A 380 -12.39 28.38 6.45
CA ALA A 380 -12.91 28.16 7.79
C ALA A 380 -12.25 29.08 8.84
N GLN A 381 -10.94 29.35 8.74
CA GLN A 381 -10.25 30.31 9.61
C GLN A 381 -10.69 31.76 9.39
N GLN A 382 -10.99 32.15 8.15
CA GLN A 382 -11.55 33.48 7.84
C GLN A 382 -12.97 33.65 8.39
N GLN A 383 -13.78 32.59 8.41
CA GLN A 383 -15.13 32.62 8.96
C GLN A 383 -15.19 32.56 10.50
N GLY A 384 -14.13 32.06 11.17
CA GLY A 384 -14.02 32.01 12.63
C GLY A 384 -13.41 33.27 13.28
N LYS A 385 -13.01 34.27 12.48
CA LYS A 385 -12.36 35.53 12.95
C LYS A 385 -13.25 36.77 12.84
N THR A 386 -14.57 36.62 12.76
CA THR A 386 -15.49 37.76 12.86
C THR A 386 -15.54 38.22 14.33
N PRO A 387 -15.20 39.48 14.68
CA PRO A 387 -15.41 39.97 16.02
C PRO A 387 -16.90 40.20 16.22
N GLY A 388 -17.52 39.39 17.08
CA GLY A 388 -18.75 39.77 17.75
C GLY A 388 -18.40 40.77 18.85
N ALA A 389 -18.70 42.03 18.63
CA ALA A 389 -18.81 43.02 19.69
C ALA A 389 -20.09 43.83 19.44
N SER A 390 -21.16 43.37 20.08
CA SER A 390 -22.30 44.17 20.47
C SER A 390 -21.83 45.36 21.31
N GLY A 391 -22.14 46.57 20.87
CA GLY A 391 -22.09 47.78 21.69
C GLY A 391 -23.50 48.33 21.80
N ASP A 392 -24.23 47.82 22.79
CA ASP A 392 -25.44 48.41 23.35
C ASP A 392 -24.97 49.29 24.51
N GLU A 393 -25.03 50.62 24.35
CA GLU A 393 -24.86 51.58 25.45
C GLU A 393 -25.97 52.63 25.39
N GLY A 394 -27.02 52.37 26.17
CA GLY A 394 -27.43 53.22 27.28
C GLY A 394 -27.63 54.72 27.01
N LEU A 395 -28.89 55.12 26.88
CA LEU A 395 -29.37 56.48 27.21
C LEU A 395 -29.31 56.71 28.72
N PRO A 396 -28.88 57.89 29.21
CA PRO A 396 -29.13 58.30 30.59
C PRO A 396 -30.36 59.23 30.70
N GLU A 397 -31.24 58.93 31.66
CA GLU A 397 -32.18 59.91 32.23
C GLU A 397 -31.45 60.77 33.27
N GLU A 398 -31.57 62.10 33.17
CA GLU A 398 -31.94 63.02 34.27
C GLU A 398 -31.90 64.49 33.79
N ARG A 399 -33.08 65.04 33.46
CA ARG A 399 -33.73 66.25 34.04
C ARG A 399 -34.85 66.78 33.17
#